data_AF-A0A945T747-F1
#
_entry.id   AF-A0A945T747-F1
#
_cell.length_a   1.000
_cell.length_b   1.000
_cell.length_c   1.000
_cell.angle_alpha   90.00
_cell.angle_beta   90.00
_cell.angle_gamma   90.00
#
_symmetry.space_group_name_H-M   'P 1'
#
loop_
_entity.id
_entity.type
_entity.pdbx_description
1 polymer ?
#
loop_
_entity_poly.entity_id
_entity_poly.type
_entity_poly.pdbx_seq_one_letter_code
_entity_poly.pdbx_strand_id
1 'polypeptide(L)'
;KSTNINHILMRLQQQEIDVVQTREPGGTPLGEEVRELLLDHRHTGMAQDAELMLMFAARAEHIAQVIRPALEAGQWVLCDRFTDASHAYQGAGRGIDSGRISMLEQWVQQGLEPDFTLLLDIEPEVGLERAGKRGALDRFEKEEMSFFHNVREGYLARASAFPERFHIVDAGQPLEQVQQGIDAELAPFIQQYV
;
A
#
# COMPACT_ATOMS: atom_id res chain seq x y z
N LYS A 1 9.53 1.14 0.61
CA LYS A 1 8.53 0.14 1.02
C LYS A 1 9.21 -1.19 1.36
N SER A 2 9.64 -2.01 0.40
CA SER A 2 10.23 -3.35 0.68
C SER A 2 11.42 -3.39 1.66
N THR A 3 12.30 -2.37 1.68
CA THR A 3 13.37 -2.29 2.70
C THR A 3 12.82 -2.01 4.10
N ASN A 4 11.83 -1.12 4.18
CA ASN A 4 11.27 -0.65 5.46
C ASN A 4 10.23 -1.62 6.03
N ILE A 5 9.55 -2.42 5.20
CA ILE A 5 8.63 -3.44 5.70
C ILE A 5 9.36 -4.52 6.50
N ASN A 6 10.57 -4.91 6.07
CA ASN A 6 11.40 -5.84 6.83
C ASN A 6 11.91 -5.23 8.13
N HIS A 7 12.23 -3.92 8.13
CA HIS A 7 12.55 -3.19 9.36
C HIS A 7 11.38 -3.23 10.34
N ILE A 8 10.18 -2.87 9.90
CA ILE A 8 8.96 -2.88 10.72
C ILE A 8 8.68 -4.30 11.24
N LEU A 9 8.77 -5.32 10.38
CA LEU A 9 8.58 -6.72 10.77
C LEU A 9 9.51 -7.12 11.92
N MET A 10 10.80 -6.79 11.82
CA MET A 10 11.76 -7.07 12.90
C MET A 10 11.40 -6.34 14.19
N ARG A 11 10.93 -5.09 14.13
CA ARG A 11 10.53 -4.32 15.31
C ARG A 11 9.32 -4.93 16.00
N LEU A 12 8.31 -5.37 15.25
CA LEU A 12 7.15 -6.08 15.79
C LEU A 12 7.56 -7.41 16.45
N GLN A 13 8.40 -8.20 15.78
CA GLN A 13 8.90 -9.48 16.31
C GLN A 13 9.75 -9.30 17.58
N GLN A 14 10.53 -8.21 17.68
CA GLN A 14 11.28 -7.87 18.90
C GLN A 14 10.39 -7.55 20.10
N GLN A 15 9.11 -7.25 19.87
CA GLN A 15 8.09 -7.04 20.90
C GLN A 15 7.21 -8.29 21.10
N GLU A 16 7.64 -9.43 20.54
CA GLU A 16 6.94 -10.71 20.61
C GLU A 16 5.52 -10.68 20.01
N ILE A 17 5.26 -9.73 19.11
CA ILE A 17 3.99 -9.64 18.38
C ILE A 17 3.97 -10.70 17.28
N ASP A 18 2.95 -11.55 17.29
CA ASP A 18 2.67 -12.48 16.19
C ASP A 18 2.11 -11.71 14.99
N VAL A 19 2.82 -11.76 13.86
CA VAL A 19 2.57 -10.90 12.71
C VAL A 19 2.65 -11.66 11.39
N VAL A 20 1.61 -11.52 10.58
CA VAL A 20 1.54 -12.00 9.21
C VAL A 20 1.97 -10.88 8.26
N GLN A 21 3.07 -11.08 7.54
CA GLN A 21 3.53 -10.17 6.49
C GLN A 21 2.88 -10.54 5.16
N THR A 22 2.36 -9.56 4.43
CA THR A 22 1.74 -9.75 3.11
C THR A 22 1.86 -8.49 2.21
N ARG A 23 1.31 -8.50 0.99
CA ARG A 23 1.37 -7.39 0.02
C ARG A 23 0.18 -7.35 -0.95
N GLU A 24 -0.07 -6.18 -1.52
CA GLU A 24 -1.05 -5.99 -2.60
C GLU A 24 -0.51 -5.28 -3.87
N PRO A 25 -1.11 -5.54 -5.05
CA PRO A 25 -1.95 -6.72 -5.33
C PRO A 25 -1.11 -8.00 -5.19
N GLY A 26 -1.69 -9.10 -4.72
CA GLY A 26 -0.95 -10.32 -4.38
C GLY A 26 -1.46 -10.99 -3.10
N GLY A 27 -0.57 -11.76 -2.45
CA GLY A 27 -0.82 -12.34 -1.12
C GLY A 27 -1.50 -13.70 -1.13
N THR A 28 -2.06 -14.13 -2.26
CA THR A 28 -2.61 -15.48 -2.47
C THR A 28 -2.21 -15.99 -3.86
N PRO A 29 -2.27 -17.31 -4.16
CA PRO A 29 -1.99 -17.81 -5.51
C PRO A 29 -2.79 -17.08 -6.60
N LEU A 30 -4.11 -16.92 -6.39
CA LEU A 30 -4.97 -16.17 -7.32
C LEU A 30 -4.62 -14.67 -7.35
N GLY A 31 -4.34 -14.07 -6.19
CA GLY A 31 -3.93 -12.67 -6.10
C GLY A 31 -2.62 -12.39 -6.86
N GLU A 32 -1.68 -13.33 -6.86
CA GLU A 32 -0.44 -13.23 -7.64
C GLU A 32 -0.68 -13.38 -9.15
N GLU A 33 -1.60 -14.24 -9.59
CA GLU A 33 -2.02 -14.29 -11.01
C GLU A 33 -2.64 -12.96 -11.47
N VAL A 34 -3.50 -12.37 -10.64
CA VAL A 34 -4.10 -11.05 -10.94
C VAL A 34 -3.03 -9.95 -10.92
N ARG A 35 -2.06 -10.03 -10.00
CA ARG A 35 -0.90 -9.12 -9.95
C ARG A 35 -0.11 -9.17 -11.25
N GLU A 36 0.14 -10.37 -11.79
CA GLU A 36 0.81 -10.51 -13.09
C GLU A 36 0.04 -9.77 -14.19
N LEU A 37 -1.28 -9.97 -14.30
CA LEU A 37 -2.09 -9.26 -15.29
C LEU A 37 -2.04 -7.73 -15.15
N LEU A 38 -1.94 -7.24 -13.92
CA LEU A 38 -1.90 -5.80 -13.61
C LEU A 38 -0.55 -5.16 -13.91
N LEU A 39 0.56 -5.87 -13.72
CA LEU A 39 1.92 -5.33 -13.81
C LEU A 39 2.63 -5.64 -15.13
N ASP A 40 2.21 -6.70 -15.81
CA ASP A 40 2.82 -7.17 -17.04
C ASP A 40 2.58 -6.18 -18.20
N HIS A 41 3.56 -6.14 -19.11
CA HIS A 41 3.56 -5.33 -20.32
C HIS A 41 2.87 -5.99 -21.52
N ARG A 42 2.50 -7.28 -21.42
CA ARG A 42 1.75 -8.01 -22.47
C ARG A 42 0.44 -7.32 -22.86
N HIS A 43 -0.15 -6.56 -21.94
CA HIS A 43 -1.41 -5.86 -22.14
C HIS A 43 -1.22 -4.35 -22.09
N THR A 44 -0.96 -3.75 -23.25
CA THR A 44 -0.99 -2.29 -23.41
C THR A 44 -2.45 -1.82 -23.57
N GLY A 45 -2.83 -0.73 -22.89
CA GLY A 45 -4.17 -0.15 -23.03
C GLY A 45 -5.27 -0.80 -22.20
N MET A 46 -4.95 -1.43 -21.06
CA MET A 46 -5.96 -1.85 -20.08
C MET A 46 -6.86 -0.67 -19.70
N ALA A 47 -8.18 -0.84 -19.83
CA ALA A 47 -9.13 0.19 -19.41
C ALA A 47 -8.99 0.46 -17.91
N GLN A 48 -9.09 1.73 -17.51
CA GLN A 48 -8.94 2.15 -16.11
C GLN A 48 -9.93 1.43 -15.18
N ASP A 49 -11.16 1.19 -15.65
CA ASP A 49 -12.17 0.43 -14.91
C ASP A 49 -11.77 -1.03 -14.70
N ALA A 50 -11.16 -1.67 -15.71
CA ALA A 50 -10.64 -3.02 -15.58
C ALA A 50 -9.46 -3.08 -14.59
N GLU A 51 -8.54 -2.12 -14.64
CA GLU A 51 -7.45 -2.00 -13.67
C GLU A 51 -7.99 -1.89 -12.23
N LEU A 52 -8.98 -1.01 -12.00
CA LEU A 52 -9.61 -0.84 -10.70
C LEU A 52 -10.31 -2.11 -10.21
N MET A 53 -11.10 -2.75 -11.08
CA MET A 53 -11.82 -3.97 -10.73
C MET A 53 -10.86 -5.14 -10.42
N LEU A 54 -9.75 -5.28 -11.16
CA LEU A 54 -8.74 -6.29 -10.89
C LEU A 54 -8.01 -6.03 -9.56
N MET A 55 -7.68 -4.77 -9.25
CA MET A 55 -7.13 -4.41 -7.94
C MET A 55 -8.07 -4.84 -6.79
N PHE A 56 -9.37 -4.59 -6.93
CA PHE A 56 -10.35 -4.99 -5.92
C PHE A 56 -10.66 -6.49 -5.91
N ALA A 57 -10.57 -7.18 -7.05
CA ALA A 57 -10.69 -8.64 -7.11
C ALA A 57 -9.55 -9.33 -6.35
N ALA A 58 -8.30 -8.91 -6.58
CA ALA A 58 -7.14 -9.40 -5.83
C ALA A 58 -7.27 -9.12 -4.32
N ARG A 59 -7.75 -7.92 -3.96
CA ARG A 59 -7.98 -7.54 -2.57
C ARG A 59 -9.07 -8.36 -1.88
N ALA A 60 -10.19 -8.62 -2.56
CA ALA A 60 -11.27 -9.41 -1.98
C ALA A 60 -10.79 -10.83 -1.62
N GLU A 61 -10.04 -11.45 -2.53
CA GLU A 61 -9.42 -12.75 -2.31
C GLU A 61 -8.41 -12.72 -1.15
N HIS A 62 -7.53 -11.72 -1.15
CA HIS A 62 -6.51 -11.55 -0.13
C HIS A 62 -7.10 -11.31 1.27
N ILE A 63 -8.14 -10.49 1.37
CA ILE A 63 -8.87 -10.26 2.61
C ILE A 63 -9.49 -11.56 3.14
N ALA A 64 -10.15 -12.33 2.26
CA ALA A 64 -10.86 -13.54 2.65
C ALA A 64 -9.91 -14.67 3.08
N GLN A 65 -8.78 -14.84 2.38
CA GLN A 65 -7.89 -16.00 2.60
C GLN A 65 -6.74 -15.72 3.58
N VAL A 66 -6.36 -14.45 3.79
CA VAL A 66 -5.17 -14.10 4.58
C VAL A 66 -5.52 -13.12 5.70
N ILE A 67 -6.04 -11.94 5.35
CA ILE A 67 -6.14 -10.84 6.32
C ILE A 67 -7.17 -11.14 7.41
N ARG A 68 -8.42 -11.49 7.05
CA ARG A 68 -9.45 -11.77 8.07
C ARG A 68 -9.09 -12.97 8.95
N PRO A 69 -8.67 -14.13 8.40
CA PRO A 69 -8.27 -15.26 9.23
C PRO A 69 -7.14 -14.92 10.21
N ALA A 70 -6.13 -14.14 9.78
CA ALA A 70 -5.04 -13.71 10.66
C ALA A 70 -5.55 -12.82 11.80
N LEU A 71 -6.38 -11.82 11.47
CA LEU A 71 -6.96 -10.92 12.48
C LEU A 71 -7.88 -11.66 13.45
N GLU A 72 -8.70 -12.61 12.97
CA GLU A 72 -9.57 -13.46 13.79
C GLU A 72 -8.77 -14.38 14.74
N ALA A 73 -7.55 -14.77 14.34
CA ALA A 73 -6.61 -15.50 15.18
C ALA A 73 -5.86 -14.61 16.20
N GLY A 74 -6.13 -13.29 16.21
CA GLY A 74 -5.46 -12.33 17.08
C GLY A 74 -4.05 -11.92 16.60
N GLN A 75 -3.69 -12.26 15.37
CA GLN A 75 -2.41 -11.88 14.77
C GLN A 75 -2.47 -10.47 14.19
N TRP A 76 -1.33 -9.79 14.18
CA TRP A 76 -1.19 -8.53 13.46
C TRP A 76 -0.99 -8.80 11.96
N VAL A 77 -1.42 -7.87 11.10
CA VAL A 77 -1.17 -7.96 9.66
C VAL A 77 -0.34 -6.78 9.20
N LEU A 78 0.84 -7.06 8.67
CA LEU A 78 1.73 -6.06 8.05
C LEU A 78 1.66 -6.18 6.53
N CYS A 79 0.93 -5.27 5.88
CA CYS A 79 0.66 -5.34 4.45
C CYS A 79 1.40 -4.24 3.65
N ASP A 80 2.19 -4.62 2.64
CA ASP A 80 2.74 -3.66 1.66
C ASP A 80 1.63 -3.23 0.70
N ARG A 81 1.13 -2.00 0.90
CA ARG A 81 -0.03 -1.38 0.22
C ARG A 81 -1.37 -1.99 0.64
N PHE A 82 -2.42 -1.20 0.46
CA PHE A 82 -3.81 -1.59 0.61
C PHE A 82 -4.68 -0.58 -0.18
N THR A 83 -5.93 -0.36 0.22
CA THR A 83 -6.90 0.48 -0.52
C THR A 83 -6.51 1.95 -0.66
N ASP A 84 -5.70 2.50 0.24
CA ASP A 84 -5.12 3.84 0.06
C ASP A 84 -4.32 3.95 -1.25
N ALA A 85 -3.70 2.86 -1.71
CA ALA A 85 -3.05 2.82 -3.02
C ALA A 85 -4.06 2.89 -4.17
N SER A 86 -5.26 2.33 -4.02
CA SER A 86 -6.30 2.45 -5.05
C SER A 86 -6.83 3.88 -5.16
N HIS A 87 -7.03 4.57 -4.03
CA HIS A 87 -7.38 5.99 -4.05
C HIS A 87 -6.28 6.86 -4.68
N ALA A 88 -5.01 6.58 -4.40
CA ALA A 88 -3.89 7.34 -4.94
C ALA A 88 -3.64 7.05 -6.43
N TYR A 89 -3.51 5.77 -6.83
CA TYR A 89 -3.17 5.39 -8.20
C TYR A 89 -4.37 5.46 -9.13
N GLN A 90 -5.46 4.76 -8.81
CA GLN A 90 -6.65 4.74 -9.65
C GLN A 90 -7.50 6.00 -9.49
N GLY A 91 -7.57 6.58 -8.29
CA GLY A 91 -8.27 7.86 -8.07
C GLY A 91 -7.49 9.03 -8.62
N ALA A 92 -6.51 9.52 -7.88
CA ALA A 92 -5.78 10.74 -8.25
C ALA A 92 -4.93 10.56 -9.52
N GLY A 93 -4.21 9.44 -9.65
CA GLY A 93 -3.36 9.17 -10.81
C GLY A 93 -4.13 8.98 -12.12
N ARG A 94 -5.14 8.10 -12.15
CA ARG A 94 -5.94 7.81 -13.35
C ARG A 94 -7.12 8.75 -13.57
N GLY A 95 -7.56 9.46 -12.55
CA GLY A 95 -8.73 10.34 -12.59
C GLY A 95 -10.07 9.61 -12.40
N ILE A 96 -10.09 8.40 -11.82
CA ILE A 96 -11.35 7.72 -11.53
C ILE A 96 -12.06 8.44 -10.37
N ASP A 97 -13.37 8.64 -10.53
CA ASP A 97 -14.24 9.20 -9.50
C ASP A 97 -14.09 8.48 -8.14
N SER A 98 -13.90 9.24 -7.07
CA SER A 98 -13.68 8.70 -5.72
C SER A 98 -14.89 7.94 -5.20
N GLY A 99 -16.11 8.32 -5.58
CA GLY A 99 -17.33 7.61 -5.20
C GLY A 99 -17.37 6.18 -5.73
N ARG A 100 -16.83 5.93 -6.93
CA ARG A 100 -16.69 4.58 -7.49
C ARG A 100 -15.70 3.73 -6.69
N ILE A 101 -14.58 4.31 -6.28
CA ILE A 101 -13.56 3.61 -5.47
C ILE A 101 -14.13 3.31 -4.08
N SER A 102 -14.78 4.28 -3.44
CA SER A 102 -15.42 4.11 -2.13
C SER A 102 -16.52 3.05 -2.15
N MET A 103 -17.29 2.93 -3.25
CA MET A 103 -18.29 1.87 -3.39
C MET A 103 -17.64 0.48 -3.40
N LEU A 104 -16.54 0.29 -4.13
CA LEU A 104 -15.81 -0.99 -4.14
C LEU A 104 -15.12 -1.26 -2.81
N GLU A 105 -14.54 -0.25 -2.17
CA GLU A 105 -13.96 -0.31 -0.83
C GLU A 105 -14.99 -0.81 0.18
N GLN A 106 -16.15 -0.18 0.27
CA GLN A 106 -17.21 -0.59 1.19
C GLN A 106 -17.70 -2.02 0.91
N TRP A 107 -17.90 -2.37 -0.37
CA TRP A 107 -18.38 -3.70 -0.75
C TRP A 107 -17.37 -4.81 -0.40
N VAL A 108 -16.09 -4.60 -0.71
CA VAL A 108 -15.04 -5.60 -0.54
C VAL A 108 -14.56 -5.70 0.92
N GLN A 109 -14.36 -4.57 1.58
CA GLN A 109 -13.81 -4.54 2.95
C GLN A 109 -14.86 -4.70 4.04
N GLN A 110 -16.13 -4.39 3.80
CA GLN A 110 -17.21 -4.59 4.78
C GLN A 110 -16.84 -4.06 6.19
N GLY A 111 -16.30 -2.84 6.25
CA GLY A 111 -15.87 -2.18 7.49
C GLY A 111 -14.46 -2.53 7.98
N LEU A 112 -13.72 -3.40 7.29
CA LEU A 112 -12.30 -3.63 7.57
C LEU A 112 -11.47 -2.44 7.08
N GLU A 113 -10.77 -1.77 7.99
CA GLU A 113 -9.85 -0.67 7.69
C GLU A 113 -8.51 -0.89 8.40
N PRO A 114 -7.39 -0.37 7.88
CA PRO A 114 -6.13 -0.44 8.60
C PRO A 114 -6.16 0.41 9.88
N ASP A 115 -5.76 -0.18 11.00
CA ASP A 115 -5.62 0.55 12.28
C ASP A 115 -4.47 1.56 12.24
N PHE A 116 -3.44 1.28 11.43
CA PHE A 116 -2.25 2.11 11.28
C PHE A 116 -1.76 2.08 9.83
N THR A 117 -1.52 3.25 9.25
CA THR A 117 -1.03 3.42 7.87
C THR A 117 0.20 4.30 7.84
N LEU A 118 1.35 3.71 7.52
CA LEU A 118 2.60 4.43 7.35
C LEU A 118 2.75 4.93 5.91
N LEU A 119 2.71 6.25 5.71
CA LEU A 119 3.00 6.88 4.43
C LEU A 119 4.48 7.29 4.37
N LEU A 120 5.24 6.56 3.56
CA LEU A 120 6.61 6.95 3.18
C LEU A 120 6.54 7.99 2.05
N ASP A 121 6.49 9.27 2.40
CA ASP A 121 6.41 10.37 1.42
C ASP A 121 7.77 10.66 0.78
N ILE A 122 7.78 10.86 -0.52
CA ILE A 122 9.00 11.19 -1.28
C ILE A 122 8.62 11.92 -2.56
N GLU A 123 9.45 12.88 -2.97
CA GLU A 123 9.35 13.50 -4.29
C GLU A 123 9.38 12.42 -5.40
N PRO A 124 8.44 12.43 -6.35
CA PRO A 124 8.34 11.42 -7.40
C PRO A 124 9.63 11.20 -8.19
N GLU A 125 10.34 12.27 -8.50
CA GLU A 125 11.61 12.26 -9.23
C GLU A 125 12.66 11.40 -8.50
N VAL A 126 12.79 11.60 -7.19
CA VAL A 126 13.73 10.85 -6.35
C VAL A 126 13.27 9.39 -6.20
N GLY A 127 11.96 9.18 -6.08
CA GLY A 127 11.36 7.84 -6.02
C GLY A 127 11.65 6.99 -7.26
N LEU A 128 11.47 7.57 -8.45
CA LEU A 128 11.71 6.92 -9.73
C LEU A 128 13.20 6.64 -9.97
N GLU A 129 14.09 7.58 -9.60
CA GLU A 129 15.52 7.36 -9.70
C GLU A 129 15.97 6.14 -8.87
N ARG A 130 15.37 5.94 -7.68
CA ARG A 130 15.62 4.78 -6.83
C ARG A 130 14.99 3.49 -7.40
N ALA A 131 13.83 3.58 -8.04
CA ALA A 131 13.15 2.44 -8.65
C ALA A 131 13.90 1.93 -9.90
N GLY A 132 14.35 2.83 -10.78
CA GLY A 132 15.09 2.47 -12.00
C GLY A 132 16.42 1.74 -11.72
N LYS A 133 16.98 1.88 -10.50
CA LYS A 133 18.16 1.11 -10.06
C LYS A 133 17.85 -0.36 -9.72
N ARG A 134 16.58 -0.74 -9.59
CA ARG A 134 16.14 -2.09 -9.17
C ARG A 134 15.81 -3.03 -10.33
N GLY A 135 15.65 -2.53 -11.55
CA GLY A 135 15.37 -3.36 -12.73
C GLY A 135 14.45 -2.70 -13.76
N ALA A 136 13.83 -3.55 -14.59
CA ALA A 136 12.88 -3.10 -15.59
C ALA A 136 11.61 -2.53 -14.93
N LEU A 137 11.17 -1.37 -15.41
CA LEU A 137 9.99 -0.68 -14.91
C LEU A 137 8.71 -1.46 -15.22
N ASP A 138 7.83 -1.63 -14.23
CA ASP A 138 6.51 -2.23 -14.42
C ASP A 138 5.54 -1.33 -15.23
N ARG A 139 4.30 -1.77 -15.44
CA ARG A 139 3.31 -0.98 -16.22
C ARG A 139 3.00 0.38 -15.59
N PHE A 140 2.97 0.50 -14.26
CA PHE A 140 2.72 1.77 -13.57
C PHE A 140 3.94 2.67 -13.58
N GLU A 141 5.13 2.10 -13.49
CA GLU A 141 6.40 2.82 -13.47
C GLU A 141 6.76 3.46 -14.82
N LYS A 142 6.01 3.15 -15.89
CA LYS A 142 6.14 3.73 -17.23
C LYS A 142 5.23 4.95 -17.48
N GLU A 143 4.44 5.35 -16.50
CA GLU A 143 3.57 6.52 -16.61
C GLU A 143 4.38 7.82 -16.67
N GLU A 144 3.72 8.90 -17.10
CA GLU A 144 4.31 10.23 -17.15
C GLU A 144 4.51 10.80 -15.73
N MET A 145 5.46 11.73 -15.57
CA MET A 145 5.74 12.35 -14.26
C MET A 145 4.52 12.94 -13.57
N SER A 146 3.59 13.53 -14.35
CA SER A 146 2.34 14.10 -13.82
C SER A 146 1.47 13.05 -13.11
N PHE A 147 1.48 11.80 -13.58
CA PHE A 147 0.78 10.71 -12.90
C PHE A 147 1.33 10.51 -11.49
N PHE A 148 2.65 10.41 -11.34
CA PHE A 148 3.25 10.18 -10.01
C PHE A 148 3.09 11.36 -9.06
N HIS A 149 3.11 12.60 -9.56
CA HIS A 149 2.74 13.78 -8.79
C HIS A 149 1.31 13.69 -8.29
N ASN A 150 0.35 13.35 -9.16
CA ASN A 150 -1.05 13.15 -8.74
C ASN A 150 -1.20 12.00 -7.72
N VAL A 151 -0.46 10.90 -7.89
CA VAL A 151 -0.46 9.79 -6.91
C VAL A 151 0.01 10.26 -5.54
N ARG A 152 1.09 11.03 -5.47
CA ARG A 152 1.59 11.58 -4.21
C ARG A 152 0.55 12.49 -3.56
N GLU A 153 -0.02 13.43 -4.31
CA GLU A 153 -1.09 14.31 -3.82
C GLU A 153 -2.30 13.51 -3.32
N GLY A 154 -2.66 12.42 -4.01
CA GLY A 154 -3.71 11.50 -3.57
C GLY A 154 -3.40 10.87 -2.20
N TYR A 155 -2.16 10.45 -1.96
CA TYR A 155 -1.75 9.95 -0.64
C TYR A 155 -1.76 11.03 0.44
N LEU A 156 -1.28 12.24 0.15
CA LEU A 156 -1.26 13.36 1.10
C LEU A 156 -2.68 13.82 1.45
N ALA A 157 -3.60 13.82 0.48
CA ALA A 157 -5.00 14.11 0.70
C ALA A 157 -5.66 13.05 1.60
N ARG A 158 -5.33 11.76 1.40
CA ARG A 158 -5.78 10.67 2.29
C ARG A 158 -5.24 10.85 3.71
N ALA A 159 -3.95 11.12 3.85
CA ALA A 159 -3.35 11.35 5.16
C ALA A 159 -3.98 12.54 5.90
N SER A 160 -4.33 13.60 5.18
CA SER A 160 -5.02 14.77 5.73
C SER A 160 -6.47 14.47 6.14
N ALA A 161 -7.15 13.55 5.45
CA ALA A 161 -8.54 13.17 5.72
C ALA A 161 -8.69 12.16 6.87
N PHE A 162 -7.64 11.38 7.15
CA PHE A 162 -7.64 10.34 8.19
C PHE A 162 -6.40 10.48 9.10
N PRO A 163 -6.21 11.65 9.75
CA PRO A 163 -5.01 11.95 10.53
C PRO A 163 -4.83 11.02 11.74
N GLU A 164 -5.89 10.35 12.20
CA GLU A 164 -5.87 9.41 13.31
C GLU A 164 -5.19 8.07 13.00
N ARG A 165 -5.14 7.67 11.72
CA ARG A 165 -4.51 6.40 11.30
C ARG A 165 -3.32 6.58 10.36
N PHE A 166 -3.08 7.79 9.84
CA PHE A 166 -1.97 8.05 8.95
C PHE A 166 -0.76 8.65 9.67
N HIS A 167 0.39 8.02 9.46
CA HIS A 167 1.68 8.45 9.99
C HIS A 167 2.64 8.67 8.83
N ILE A 168 3.07 9.93 8.63
CA ILE A 168 3.89 10.32 7.48
C ILE A 168 5.35 10.35 7.89
N VAL A 169 6.21 9.67 7.13
CA VAL A 169 7.66 9.70 7.28
C VAL A 169 8.29 10.17 5.98
N ASP A 170 9.17 11.18 6.07
CA ASP A 170 9.96 11.67 4.94
C ASP A 170 10.96 10.60 4.49
N ALA A 171 10.66 9.94 3.37
CA ALA A 171 11.49 8.93 2.74
C ALA A 171 12.53 9.52 1.77
N GLY A 172 12.60 10.84 1.61
CA GLY A 172 13.69 11.54 0.92
C GLY A 172 15.01 11.47 1.69
N GLN A 173 14.95 11.34 3.02
CA GLN A 173 16.12 11.24 3.90
C GLN A 173 16.97 9.96 3.67
N PRO A 174 18.20 9.91 4.21
CA PRO A 174 19.00 8.68 4.28
C PRO A 174 18.25 7.56 5.00
N LEU A 175 18.45 6.31 4.56
CA LEU A 175 17.69 5.13 5.05
C LEU A 175 17.64 5.03 6.58
N GLU A 176 18.74 5.30 7.27
CA GLU A 176 18.81 5.25 8.74
C GLU A 176 17.86 6.26 9.39
N GLN A 177 17.77 7.49 8.87
CA GLN A 177 16.86 8.51 9.38
C GLN A 177 15.40 8.16 9.09
N VAL A 178 15.13 7.57 7.91
CA VAL A 178 13.80 7.05 7.58
C VAL A 178 13.39 5.97 8.59
N GLN A 179 14.28 5.02 8.90
CA GLN A 179 14.01 3.95 9.87
C GLN A 179 13.81 4.49 11.30
N GLN A 180 14.59 5.51 11.70
CA GLN A 180 14.36 6.20 12.98
C GLN A 180 13.00 6.90 13.04
N GLY A 181 12.58 7.56 11.95
CA GLY A 181 11.25 8.16 11.85
C GLY A 181 10.14 7.12 11.94
N ILE A 182 10.31 5.97 11.28
CA ILE A 182 9.38 4.83 11.38
C ILE A 182 9.27 4.34 12.82
N ASP A 183 10.40 4.14 13.50
CA ASP A 183 10.42 3.67 14.89
C ASP A 183 9.71 4.66 15.82
N ALA A 184 9.88 5.97 15.59
CA ALA A 184 9.25 7.02 16.38
C ALA A 184 7.71 7.02 16.22
N GLU A 185 7.19 6.80 15.02
CA GLU A 185 5.74 6.72 14.76
C GLU A 185 5.14 5.40 15.22
N LEU A 186 5.89 4.29 15.08
CA LEU A 186 5.38 2.95 15.39
C LEU A 186 5.37 2.64 16.89
N ALA A 187 6.32 3.18 17.66
CA ALA A 187 6.46 2.84 19.09
C ALA A 187 5.22 3.17 19.93
N PRO A 188 4.58 4.36 19.81
CA PRO A 188 3.36 4.66 20.55
C PRO A 188 2.21 3.70 20.21
N PHE A 189 2.09 3.31 18.94
CA PHE A 189 1.06 2.38 18.49
C PHE A 189 1.27 1.00 19.13
N ILE A 190 2.49 0.46 19.09
CA ILE A 190 2.82 -0.82 19.73
C ILE A 190 2.47 -0.81 21.22
N GLN A 191 2.86 0.26 21.95
CA GLN A 191 2.62 0.38 23.39
C GLN A 191 1.14 0.42 23.78
N GLN A 192 0.24 0.74 22.85
CA GLN A 192 -1.20 0.74 23.11
C GLN A 192 -1.80 -0.68 23.14
N TYR A 193 -1.14 -1.64 22.49
CA TYR A 193 -1.68 -2.98 22.23
C TYR A 193 -0.84 -4.12 22.86
N VAL A 194 0.30 -3.79 23.48
CA VAL A 194 1.17 -4.70 24.24
C VAL A 194 1.20 -4.25 25.70
#